data_AF-A0A875S032-F1
#
_entry.id   AF-A0A875S032-F1
#
_cell.length_a   1.000
_cell.length_b   1.000
_cell.length_c   1.000
_cell.angle_alpha   90.00
_cell.angle_beta   90.00
_cell.angle_gamma   90.00
#
_symmetry.space_group_name_H-M   'P 1'
#
loop_
_entity.id
_entity.type
_entity.pdbx_description
1 polymer ?
#
loop_
_entity_poly.entity_id
_entity_poly.type
_entity_poly.pdbx_seq_one_letter_code
_entity_poly.pdbx_strand_id
1 'polypeptide(L)'
;MSVPNRSLKFVSFLDRKADGWFDDLEKLVNSFADRDLPCNVFIEDPQFLLYLTETSDSSLLSKFSKLNRLANLYLIMPTDRSLLDYSELSNDLSTVYSTLLLKLIHKAHLMLKLRPLRTGRADDITGELVVIKGPIDDPGLSIRERDYLYLLNKDGNVKLFYR
;
A
#
# COMPACT_ATOMS: atom_id res chain seq x y z
N MET A 1 -22.71 -5.37 27.24
CA MET A 1 -22.59 -4.32 26.21
C MET A 1 -21.15 -4.31 25.73
N SER A 2 -20.88 -4.78 24.51
CA SER A 2 -19.54 -4.79 23.93
C SER A 2 -19.15 -3.37 23.52
N VAL A 3 -18.05 -2.84 24.06
CA VAL A 3 -17.45 -1.60 23.58
C VAL A 3 -17.08 -1.81 22.10
N PRO A 4 -17.63 -1.04 21.15
CA PRO A 4 -17.21 -1.18 19.76
C PRO A 4 -15.71 -0.87 19.69
N ASN A 5 -14.94 -1.77 19.07
CA ASN A 5 -13.50 -1.65 18.95
C ASN A 5 -13.17 -0.43 18.06
N ARG A 6 -13.01 0.75 18.68
CA ARG A 6 -12.85 2.08 18.02
C ARG A 6 -11.44 2.32 17.42
N SER A 7 -10.61 1.29 17.35
CA SER A 7 -9.22 1.36 16.87
C SER A 7 -9.09 1.16 15.37
N LEU A 8 -10.02 0.45 14.73
CA LEU A 8 -9.98 0.12 13.31
C LEU A 8 -11.30 0.52 12.63
N LYS A 9 -11.20 1.21 11.49
CA LYS A 9 -12.34 1.52 10.64
C LYS A 9 -12.08 1.06 9.21
N PHE A 10 -12.89 0.12 8.75
CA PHE A 10 -12.89 -0.32 7.37
C PHE A 10 -13.78 0.61 6.53
N VAL A 11 -13.32 0.93 5.32
CA VAL A 11 -14.06 1.76 4.37
C VAL A 11 -14.06 1.04 3.02
N SER A 12 -15.23 0.62 2.57
CA SER A 12 -15.43 0.11 1.21
C SER A 12 -15.71 1.27 0.27
N PHE A 13 -14.98 1.32 -0.84
CA PHE A 13 -15.17 2.31 -1.89
C PHE A 13 -15.83 1.72 -3.14
N LEU A 14 -15.76 0.41 -3.33
CA LEU A 14 -16.26 -0.27 -4.54
C LEU A 14 -17.78 -0.17 -4.73
N ASP A 15 -18.52 0.13 -3.66
CA ASP A 15 -19.99 0.20 -3.68
C ASP A 15 -20.53 1.58 -4.11
N ARG A 16 -19.66 2.53 -4.47
CA ARG A 16 -20.04 3.92 -4.78
C ARG A 16 -19.19 4.53 -5.89
N LYS A 17 -19.65 5.63 -6.48
CA LYS A 17 -18.90 6.36 -7.52
C LYS A 17 -17.54 6.82 -6.99
N ALA A 18 -16.52 6.73 -7.85
CA ALA A 18 -15.12 7.08 -7.53
C ALA A 18 -14.89 8.56 -7.17
N ASP A 19 -15.78 9.43 -7.65
CA ASP A 19 -15.73 10.86 -7.36
C ASP A 19 -15.83 11.14 -5.86
N GLY A 20 -14.87 11.89 -5.33
CA GLY A 20 -14.84 12.29 -3.91
C GLY A 20 -14.29 11.24 -2.94
N TRP A 21 -13.83 10.07 -3.39
CA TRP A 21 -13.24 9.05 -2.50
C TRP A 21 -12.12 9.60 -1.62
N PHE A 22 -11.22 10.40 -2.20
CA PHE A 22 -10.13 11.03 -1.47
C PHE A 22 -10.60 12.10 -0.48
N ASP A 23 -11.58 12.92 -0.86
CA ASP A 23 -12.09 13.96 0.03
C ASP A 23 -12.76 13.32 1.27
N ASP A 24 -13.44 12.19 1.06
CA ASP A 24 -14.01 11.40 2.15
C ASP A 24 -12.94 10.76 3.03
N LEU A 25 -11.86 10.23 2.44
CA LEU A 25 -10.71 9.73 3.19
C LEU A 25 -10.07 10.83 4.04
N GLU A 26 -9.86 12.02 3.47
CA GLU A 26 -9.28 13.15 4.20
C GLU A 26 -10.17 13.60 5.36
N LYS A 27 -11.48 13.77 5.14
CA LYS A 27 -12.44 14.07 6.21
C LYS A 27 -12.40 13.01 7.29
N LEU A 28 -12.28 11.76 6.89
CA LEU A 28 -12.22 10.66 7.83
C LEU A 28 -10.94 10.69 8.67
N VAL A 29 -9.77 10.84 8.06
CA VAL A 29 -8.48 10.93 8.76
C VAL A 29 -8.49 12.12 9.73
N ASN A 30 -9.01 13.27 9.31
CA ASN A 30 -9.14 14.44 10.18
C ASN A 30 -10.07 14.18 11.38
N SER A 31 -11.11 13.35 11.23
CA SER A 31 -11.96 12.96 12.36
C SER A 31 -11.24 12.08 13.40
N PHE A 32 -10.07 11.54 13.06
CA PHE A 32 -9.19 10.80 13.96
C PHE A 32 -8.02 11.65 14.49
N ALA A 33 -7.88 12.91 14.06
CA ALA A 33 -6.73 13.75 14.39
C ALA A 33 -6.65 14.17 15.87
N ASP A 34 -7.77 14.17 16.60
CA ASP A 34 -7.83 14.51 18.03
C ASP A 34 -7.28 13.40 18.95
N ARG A 35 -6.45 12.49 18.44
CA ARG A 35 -5.89 11.35 19.20
C ARG A 35 -4.40 11.56 19.44
N ASP A 36 -3.93 11.18 20.63
CA ASP A 36 -2.51 11.21 21.01
C ASP A 36 -1.60 10.31 20.15
N LEU A 37 -2.18 9.42 19.34
CA LEU A 37 -1.45 8.47 18.51
C LEU A 37 -1.61 8.80 17.02
N PRO A 38 -0.55 8.63 16.21
CA PRO A 38 -0.63 8.86 14.78
C PRO A 38 -1.62 7.90 14.13
N CYS A 39 -2.47 8.44 13.24
CA CYS A 39 -3.39 7.64 12.44
C CYS A 39 -2.60 6.84 11.40
N ASN A 40 -2.87 5.54 11.27
CA ASN A 40 -2.32 4.69 10.21
C ASN A 40 -3.39 4.44 9.16
N VAL A 41 -3.09 4.71 7.90
CA VAL A 41 -4.02 4.56 6.77
C VAL A 41 -3.45 3.54 5.81
N PHE A 42 -4.21 2.47 5.58
CA PHE A 42 -3.89 1.43 4.60
C PHE A 42 -4.84 1.60 3.42
N ILE A 43 -4.28 1.78 2.22
CA ILE A 43 -5.07 1.86 0.98
C ILE A 43 -4.64 0.71 0.08
N GLU A 44 -5.60 -0.18 -0.19
CA GLU A 44 -5.44 -1.30 -1.10
C GLU A 44 -5.86 -0.90 -2.52
N ASP A 45 -5.04 -1.28 -3.48
CA ASP A 45 -5.23 -1.06 -4.91
C ASP A 45 -5.60 0.39 -5.32
N PRO A 46 -4.88 1.40 -4.84
CA PRO A 46 -5.23 2.79 -5.14
C PRO A 46 -5.04 3.14 -6.64
N GLN A 47 -4.33 2.31 -7.41
CA GLN A 47 -4.20 2.45 -8.86
C GLN A 47 -5.54 2.38 -9.58
N PHE A 48 -6.57 1.75 -9.02
CA PHE A 48 -7.89 1.72 -9.66
C PHE A 48 -8.44 3.13 -9.92
N LEU A 49 -8.04 4.12 -9.13
CA LEU A 49 -8.44 5.50 -9.35
C LEU A 49 -7.91 6.10 -10.64
N LEU A 50 -6.79 5.61 -11.17
CA LEU A 50 -6.31 5.99 -12.50
C LEU A 50 -7.19 5.44 -13.62
N TYR A 51 -7.90 4.34 -13.36
CA TYR A 51 -8.72 3.64 -14.36
C TYR A 51 -10.19 4.02 -14.27
N LEU A 52 -10.68 4.34 -13.08
CA LEU A 52 -12.07 4.67 -12.79
C LEU A 52 -12.38 6.17 -12.90
N THR A 53 -11.36 7.01 -12.96
CA THR A 53 -11.51 8.48 -13.00
C THR A 53 -10.53 9.08 -14.00
N GLU A 54 -10.75 10.34 -14.38
CA GLU A 54 -9.81 11.12 -15.21
C GLU A 54 -8.61 11.65 -14.39
N THR A 55 -8.29 11.04 -13.24
CA THR A 55 -7.18 11.46 -12.39
C THR A 55 -5.84 11.06 -13.02
N SER A 56 -4.93 12.02 -13.17
CA SER A 56 -3.54 11.74 -13.55
C SER A 56 -2.73 11.17 -12.40
N ASP A 57 -1.66 10.43 -12.72
CA ASP A 57 -0.68 9.93 -11.75
C ASP A 57 -0.13 11.04 -10.84
N SER A 58 0.12 12.23 -11.39
CA SER A 58 0.62 13.39 -10.67
C SER A 58 -0.40 13.96 -9.69
N SER A 59 -1.67 14.01 -10.10
CA SER A 59 -2.78 14.39 -9.22
C SER A 59 -2.92 13.38 -8.08
N LEU A 60 -2.86 12.10 -8.39
CA LEU A 60 -2.94 11.02 -7.40
C LEU A 60 -1.78 11.07 -6.39
N LEU A 61 -0.55 11.29 -6.86
CA LEU A 61 0.62 11.48 -6.00
C LEU A 61 0.48 12.68 -5.05
N SER A 62 -0.12 13.78 -5.53
CA SER A 62 -0.36 14.96 -4.69
C SER A 62 -1.38 14.66 -3.58
N LYS A 63 -2.44 13.90 -3.89
CA LYS A 63 -3.45 13.43 -2.93
C LYS A 63 -2.82 12.50 -1.87
N PHE A 64 -1.99 11.54 -2.27
CA PHE A 64 -1.25 10.69 -1.31
C PHE A 64 -0.31 11.52 -0.44
N SER A 65 0.41 12.47 -1.03
CA SER A 65 1.33 13.33 -0.29
C SER A 65 0.60 14.21 0.73
N LYS A 66 -0.65 14.59 0.46
CA LYS A 66 -1.49 15.33 1.41
C LYS A 66 -1.95 14.42 2.55
N LEU A 67 -2.43 13.21 2.26
CA LEU A 67 -2.78 12.22 3.28
C LEU A 67 -1.60 11.84 4.17
N ASN A 68 -0.41 11.63 3.60
CA ASN A 68 0.79 11.26 4.35
C ASN A 68 1.31 12.37 5.29
N ARG A 69 0.83 13.62 5.15
CA ARG A 69 1.11 14.70 6.13
C ARG A 69 0.18 14.63 7.34
N LEU A 70 -0.97 13.99 7.20
CA LEU A 70 -1.99 13.87 8.24
C LEU A 70 -1.92 12.53 8.98
N ALA A 71 -1.30 11.51 8.37
CA ALA A 71 -1.27 10.14 8.84
C ALA A 71 -0.05 9.38 8.29
N ASN A 72 0.27 8.24 8.89
CA ASN A 72 1.19 7.27 8.31
C ASN A 72 0.48 6.53 7.18
N LEU A 73 0.91 6.76 5.93
CA LEU A 73 0.26 6.18 4.76
C LEU A 73 0.96 4.92 4.28
N TYR A 74 0.20 3.83 4.19
CA TYR A 74 0.63 2.55 3.62
C TYR A 74 -0.19 2.28 2.35
N LEU A 75 0.50 2.16 1.22
CA LEU A 75 -0.10 1.83 -0.06
C LEU A 75 0.20 0.37 -0.39
N ILE A 76 -0.83 -0.42 -0.63
CA ILE A 76 -0.74 -1.83 -0.99
C ILE A 76 -1.00 -1.91 -2.49
N MET A 77 0.03 -2.28 -3.24
CA MET A 77 0.00 -2.31 -4.70
C MET A 77 0.49 -3.67 -5.22
N PRO A 78 -0.17 -4.24 -6.24
CA PRO A 78 0.24 -5.50 -6.86
C PRO A 78 1.57 -5.31 -7.59
N THR A 79 2.30 -6.39 -7.88
CA THR A 79 3.56 -6.30 -8.65
C THR A 79 3.63 -7.38 -9.72
N ASP A 80 2.47 -7.82 -10.19
CA ASP A 80 2.36 -8.81 -11.25
C ASP A 80 3.03 -8.32 -12.53
N ARG A 81 3.74 -9.22 -13.22
CA ARG A 81 4.51 -8.87 -14.42
C ARG A 81 3.65 -8.19 -15.48
N SER A 82 2.43 -8.68 -15.69
CA SER A 82 1.48 -8.10 -16.66
C SER A 82 1.13 -6.65 -16.38
N LEU A 83 1.26 -6.17 -15.14
CA LEU A 83 1.04 -4.77 -14.78
C LEU A 83 2.31 -3.92 -14.93
N LEU A 84 3.48 -4.55 -14.93
CA LEU A 84 4.79 -3.89 -14.99
C LEU A 84 5.43 -3.94 -16.38
N ASP A 85 4.89 -4.73 -17.31
CA ASP A 85 5.38 -4.84 -18.66
C ASP A 85 5.16 -3.52 -19.41
N TYR A 86 6.23 -2.74 -19.51
CA TYR A 86 6.24 -1.44 -20.16
C TYR A 86 5.83 -1.55 -21.64
N SER A 87 4.90 -0.71 -22.05
CA SER A 87 4.51 -0.51 -23.45
C SER A 87 5.13 0.79 -23.97
N GLU A 88 5.52 0.80 -25.25
CA GLU A 88 6.01 2.03 -25.92
C GLU A 88 4.94 3.14 -25.98
N LEU A 89 3.66 2.78 -25.78
CA LEU A 89 2.57 3.73 -25.67
C LEU A 89 2.54 4.35 -24.27
N SER A 90 2.77 5.67 -24.20
CA SER A 90 2.78 6.41 -22.93
C SER A 90 1.48 6.35 -22.14
N ASN A 91 0.36 6.17 -22.84
CA ASN A 91 -0.98 6.13 -22.26
C ASN A 91 -1.47 4.71 -21.98
N ASP A 92 -0.62 3.70 -22.22
CA ASP A 92 -0.94 2.34 -21.86
C ASP A 92 -1.09 2.21 -20.34
N LEU A 93 -2.06 1.40 -19.91
CA LEU A 93 -2.38 1.24 -18.49
C LEU A 93 -1.20 0.66 -17.70
N SER A 94 -0.40 -0.23 -18.30
CA SER A 94 0.81 -0.77 -17.66
C SER A 94 1.90 0.31 -17.55
N THR A 95 2.02 1.17 -18.56
CA THR A 95 2.99 2.28 -18.56
C THR A 95 2.61 3.34 -17.52
N VAL A 96 1.34 3.75 -17.44
CA VAL A 96 0.85 4.68 -16.42
C VAL A 96 1.01 4.10 -15.02
N TYR A 97 0.66 2.82 -14.85
CA TYR A 97 0.79 2.11 -13.58
C TYR A 97 2.24 2.01 -13.10
N SER A 98 3.13 1.49 -13.95
CA SER A 98 4.55 1.34 -13.64
C SER A 98 5.21 2.70 -13.35
N THR A 99 4.81 3.75 -14.06
CA THR A 99 5.23 5.13 -13.79
C THR A 99 4.80 5.59 -12.40
N LEU A 100 3.54 5.40 -12.01
CA LEU A 100 3.05 5.74 -10.68
C LEU A 100 3.82 4.95 -9.60
N LEU A 101 3.95 3.64 -9.77
CA LEU A 101 4.63 2.77 -8.81
C LEU A 101 6.09 3.18 -8.62
N LEU A 102 6.81 3.48 -9.70
CA LEU A 102 8.19 3.96 -9.64
C LEU A 102 8.28 5.30 -8.88
N LYS A 103 7.38 6.24 -9.16
CA LYS A 103 7.31 7.53 -8.44
C LYS A 103 7.02 7.34 -6.95
N LEU A 104 6.20 6.37 -6.57
CA LEU A 104 5.90 6.02 -5.19
C LEU A 104 7.10 5.37 -4.48
N ILE A 105 7.79 4.44 -5.15
CA ILE A 105 9.03 3.83 -4.65
C ILE A 105 10.06 4.90 -4.32
N HIS A 106 10.25 5.89 -5.20
CA HIS A 106 11.17 7.02 -4.96
C HIS A 106 10.77 7.95 -3.81
N LYS A 107 9.54 7.84 -3.31
CA LYS A 107 8.99 8.65 -2.21
C LYS A 107 8.75 7.85 -0.93
N ALA A 108 9.02 6.54 -0.94
CA ALA A 108 8.79 5.68 0.19
C ALA A 108 9.89 5.86 1.25
N HIS A 109 9.51 5.80 2.53
CA HIS A 109 10.45 5.63 3.64
C HIS A 109 10.73 4.15 3.88
N LEU A 110 9.73 3.29 3.70
CA LEU A 110 9.78 1.84 3.92
C LEU A 110 9.10 1.14 2.75
N MET A 111 9.67 0.04 2.28
CA MET A 111 9.04 -0.85 1.31
C MET A 111 8.97 -2.26 1.88
N LEU A 112 7.80 -2.88 1.76
CA LEU A 112 7.55 -4.26 2.11
C LEU A 112 7.19 -5.01 0.84
N LYS A 113 7.93 -6.05 0.51
CA LYS A 113 7.67 -6.88 -0.67
C LYS A 113 7.26 -8.28 -0.25
N LEU A 114 6.08 -8.69 -0.68
CA LEU A 114 5.60 -10.07 -0.59
C LEU A 114 5.78 -10.72 -1.96
N ARG A 115 6.41 -11.89 -1.99
CA ARG A 115 6.54 -12.67 -3.23
C ARG A 115 6.36 -14.16 -2.96
N PRO A 116 5.77 -14.92 -3.89
CA PRO A 116 5.82 -16.38 -3.82
C PRO A 116 7.28 -16.86 -3.91
N LEU A 117 7.52 -18.08 -3.44
CA LEU A 117 8.82 -18.73 -3.59
C LEU A 117 9.17 -18.90 -5.08
N ARG A 118 10.43 -18.65 -5.43
CA ARG A 118 10.91 -18.76 -6.82
C ARG A 118 10.85 -20.20 -7.36
N THR A 119 10.94 -21.18 -6.48
CA THR A 119 10.94 -22.61 -6.80
C THR A 119 9.53 -23.19 -6.96
N GLY A 120 8.48 -22.38 -6.81
CA GLY A 120 7.09 -22.83 -6.81
C GLY A 120 6.51 -22.97 -5.41
N ARG A 121 5.40 -23.71 -5.28
CA ARG A 121 4.65 -23.82 -4.02
C ARG A 121 5.27 -24.89 -3.12
N ALA A 122 5.41 -24.58 -1.84
CA ALA A 122 5.71 -25.54 -0.78
C ALA A 122 4.52 -25.61 0.20
N ASP A 123 4.35 -26.74 0.87
CA ASP A 123 3.25 -26.93 1.83
C ASP A 123 3.53 -26.26 3.18
N ASP A 124 4.81 -26.08 3.51
CA ASP A 124 5.32 -25.54 4.76
C ASP A 124 5.79 -24.08 4.66
N ILE A 125 5.86 -23.52 3.44
CA ILE A 125 6.23 -22.12 3.20
C ILE A 125 5.35 -21.53 2.11
N THR A 126 4.71 -20.39 2.40
CA THR A 126 3.86 -19.67 1.45
C THR A 126 4.67 -18.76 0.54
N GLY A 127 5.64 -18.05 1.08
CA GLY A 127 6.40 -17.07 0.30
C GLY A 127 7.51 -16.39 1.10
N GLU A 128 7.99 -15.29 0.54
CA GLU A 128 9.05 -14.46 1.11
C GLU A 128 8.50 -13.06 1.40
N LEU A 129 8.86 -12.53 2.57
CA LEU A 129 8.66 -11.14 2.97
C LEU A 129 10.03 -10.46 3.03
N VAL A 130 10.19 -9.40 2.26
CA VAL A 130 11.42 -8.60 2.21
C VAL A 130 11.11 -7.21 2.73
N VAL A 131 11.85 -6.79 3.76
CA VAL A 131 11.83 -5.44 4.34
C VAL A 131 12.98 -4.65 3.73
N ILE A 132 12.67 -3.56 3.03
CA ILE A 132 13.64 -2.74 2.31
C ILE A 132 13.52 -1.30 2.80
N LYS A 133 14.67 -0.66 3.04
CA LYS A 133 14.70 0.76 3.37
C LYS A 133 14.35 1.57 2.12
N GLY A 134 13.43 2.51 2.27
CA GLY A 134 13.07 3.44 1.20
C GLY A 134 14.15 4.49 0.96
N PRO A 135 14.13 5.15 -0.20
CA PRO A 135 15.14 6.16 -0.56
C PRO A 135 14.99 7.47 0.21
N ILE A 136 13.82 7.75 0.80
CA ILE A 136 13.63 8.93 1.64
C ILE A 136 14.04 8.59 3.07
N ASP A 137 15.04 9.31 3.59
CA ASP A 137 15.44 9.22 4.99
C ASP A 137 14.46 9.99 5.88
N ASP A 138 14.04 9.33 6.96
CA ASP A 138 13.34 9.96 8.08
C ASP A 138 14.23 9.80 9.33
N PRO A 139 14.73 10.90 9.92
CA PRO A 139 15.58 10.86 11.11
C PRO A 139 14.95 10.14 12.31
N GLY A 140 13.61 10.09 12.38
CA GLY A 140 12.87 9.39 13.42
C GLY A 140 12.68 7.89 13.18
N LEU A 141 13.02 7.39 11.99
CA LEU A 141 12.73 6.02 11.57
C LEU A 141 14.00 5.24 11.22
N SER A 142 14.32 4.24 12.05
CA SER A 142 15.41 3.28 11.75
C SER A 142 14.83 2.00 11.15
N ILE A 143 15.10 1.77 9.87
CA ILE A 143 14.65 0.56 9.16
C ILE A 143 15.76 -0.48 9.16
N ARG A 144 15.42 -1.69 9.61
CA ARG A 144 16.30 -2.86 9.55
C ARG A 144 15.89 -3.73 8.39
N GLU A 145 16.66 -3.67 7.31
CA GLU A 145 16.44 -4.49 6.12
C GLU A 145 16.64 -5.97 6.44
N ARG A 146 15.67 -6.79 6.05
CA ARG A 146 15.60 -8.21 6.41
C ARG A 146 14.76 -9.01 5.43
N ASP A 147 15.16 -10.26 5.25
CA ASP A 147 14.45 -11.25 4.46
C ASP A 147 13.88 -12.33 5.38
N TYR A 148 12.60 -12.63 5.19
CA TYR A 148 11.87 -13.66 5.92
C TYR A 148 11.18 -14.62 4.96
N LEU A 149 11.05 -15.87 5.37
CA LEU A 149 10.07 -16.79 4.83
C LEU A 149 8.80 -16.66 5.67
N TYR A 150 7.63 -16.74 5.03
CA TYR A 150 6.36 -16.75 5.75
C TYR A 150 5.49 -17.93 5.37
N LEU A 151 4.76 -18.45 6.36
CA LEU A 151 3.73 -19.47 6.20
C LEU A 151 2.40 -18.90 6.66
N LEU A 152 1.43 -18.80 5.74
CA LEU A 152 0.04 -18.52 6.02
C LEU A 152 -0.70 -19.84 6.26
N ASN A 153 -1.13 -20.06 7.49
CA ASN A 153 -1.89 -21.25 7.87
C ASN A 153 -3.37 -21.10 7.50
N LYS A 154 -4.10 -22.23 7.41
CA LYS A 154 -5.52 -22.26 7.03
C LYS A 154 -6.44 -21.51 8.00
N ASP A 155 -6.00 -21.34 9.25
CA ASP A 155 -6.67 -20.59 10.30
C ASP A 155 -6.40 -19.07 10.22
N GLY A 156 -5.65 -18.61 9.22
CA GLY A 156 -5.28 -17.21 9.04
C GLY A 156 -4.03 -16.77 9.82
N ASN A 157 -3.42 -17.65 10.61
CA ASN A 157 -2.21 -17.33 11.36
C ASN A 157 -0.98 -17.29 10.46
N VAL A 158 -0.14 -16.25 10.63
CA VAL A 158 1.11 -16.08 9.89
C VAL A 158 2.31 -16.41 10.78
N LYS A 159 3.20 -17.28 10.31
CA LYS A 159 4.50 -17.55 10.94
C LYS A 159 5.62 -16.98 10.07
N LEU A 160 6.60 -16.32 10.69
CA LEU A 160 7.80 -15.81 10.03
C LEU A 160 9.00 -16.65 10.44
N PHE A 161 9.85 -16.96 9.49
CA PHE A 161 11.12 -17.66 9.67
C PHE A 161 12.23 -16.81 9.07
N TYR A 162 13.41 -16.83 9.68
CA TYR A 162 14.59 -16.28 9.03
C TYR A 162 14.94 -17.14 7.81
N ARG A 163 15.33 -16.47 6.74
CA ARG A 163 15.98 -17.13 5.61
C ARG A 163 17.39 -17.55 5.99
#